data_AF-A0A2G0E601-F1
#
_entry.id   AF-A0A2G0E601-F1
#
_cell.length_a   1.000
_cell.length_b   1.000
_cell.length_c   1.000
_cell.angle_alpha   90.00
_cell.angle_beta   90.00
_cell.angle_gamma   90.00
#
_symmetry.space_group_name_H-M   'P 1'
#
loop_
_entity.id
_entity.type
_entity.pdbx_description
1 polymer ?
#
loop_
_entity_poly.entity_id
_entity_poly.type
_entity_poly.pdbx_seq_one_letter_code
_entity_poly.pdbx_strand_id
1 'polypeptide(L)'
;GADYSEEAGEAAFYGPKIDFIVRDAIGREWQLGTVQVDYNLPERFDLHYTGADNKPHRPVMVHRAPFGSMERFTGLLIEHFEGKFPTWLSPEQVRVLPISDKVMDVAAAHRAALAARGVRVTVDETPDKIGAKI
;
A
#
# COMPACT_ATOMS: atom_id res chain seq x y z
N GLY A 1 -6.33 -21.22 15.24
CA GLY A 1 -5.89 -20.86 13.88
C GLY A 1 -6.60 -19.57 13.47
N ALA A 2 -6.38 -19.10 12.24
CA ALA A 2 -7.23 -18.06 11.65
C ALA A 2 -8.51 -18.71 11.09
N ASP A 3 -9.61 -17.95 11.04
CA ASP A 3 -10.85 -18.38 10.41
C ASP A 3 -10.68 -18.39 8.88
N TYR A 4 -11.24 -19.40 8.21
CA TYR A 4 -11.17 -19.57 6.76
C TYR A 4 -12.40 -20.29 6.19
N SER A 5 -12.67 -20.10 4.90
CA SER A 5 -13.61 -20.88 4.11
C SER A 5 -12.89 -21.57 2.94
N GLU A 6 -13.46 -22.68 2.45
CA GLU A 6 -12.98 -23.35 1.24
C GLU A 6 -13.76 -22.84 0.02
N GLU A 7 -13.02 -22.33 -0.97
CA GLU A 7 -13.59 -21.81 -2.22
C GLU A 7 -13.28 -22.78 -3.38
N ALA A 8 -14.16 -23.77 -3.57
CA ALA A 8 -13.98 -24.81 -4.57
C ALA A 8 -14.01 -24.25 -6.00
N GLY A 9 -12.93 -24.47 -6.75
CA GLY A 9 -12.79 -24.01 -8.15
C GLY A 9 -12.09 -22.66 -8.31
N GLU A 10 -11.81 -21.93 -7.22
CA GLU A 10 -11.16 -20.62 -7.29
C GLU A 10 -9.62 -20.70 -7.37
N ALA A 11 -9.03 -21.88 -7.21
CA ALA A 11 -7.58 -22.09 -7.25
C ALA A 11 -6.96 -21.66 -8.60
N ALA A 12 -5.67 -21.29 -8.57
CA ALA A 12 -4.94 -21.07 -9.80
C ALA A 12 -4.72 -22.40 -10.55
N PHE A 13 -4.58 -22.34 -11.87
CA PHE A 13 -4.39 -23.54 -12.70
C PHE A 13 -3.11 -24.33 -12.34
N TYR A 14 -2.14 -23.70 -11.68
CA TYR A 14 -0.85 -24.29 -11.30
C TYR A 14 -0.78 -24.75 -9.83
N GLY A 15 -1.84 -24.55 -9.05
CA GLY A 15 -1.93 -25.05 -7.68
C GLY A 15 -2.86 -24.25 -6.76
N PRO A 16 -3.00 -24.69 -5.51
CA PRO A 16 -3.89 -24.08 -4.53
C PRO A 16 -3.36 -22.71 -4.07
N LYS A 17 -4.28 -21.88 -3.57
CA LYS A 17 -3.95 -20.57 -3.00
C LYS A 17 -4.77 -20.30 -1.74
N ILE A 18 -4.22 -19.41 -0.92
CA ILE A 18 -4.90 -18.77 0.20
C ILE A 18 -5.05 -17.29 -0.18
N ASP A 19 -6.29 -16.83 -0.22
CA ASP A 19 -6.62 -15.43 -0.46
C ASP A 19 -7.09 -14.78 0.85
N PHE A 20 -6.62 -13.55 1.09
CA PHE A 20 -6.94 -12.79 2.29
C PHE A 20 -7.99 -11.74 1.95
N ILE A 21 -9.18 -11.93 2.51
CA ILE A 21 -10.30 -11.02 2.35
C ILE A 21 -10.30 -10.00 3.50
N VAL A 22 -10.37 -8.72 3.15
CA VAL A 22 -10.42 -7.60 4.09
C VAL A 22 -11.73 -6.84 3.89
N ARG A 23 -12.36 -6.45 4.99
CA ARG A 23 -13.55 -5.60 4.97
C ARG A 23 -13.16 -4.15 5.22
N ASP A 24 -13.62 -3.24 4.36
CA ASP A 24 -13.37 -1.80 4.52
C ASP A 24 -14.31 -1.13 5.55
N ALA A 25 -14.14 0.18 5.76
CA ALA A 25 -14.88 0.94 6.77
C ALA A 25 -16.40 1.02 6.53
N ILE A 26 -16.84 0.77 5.29
CA ILE A 26 -18.26 0.80 4.90
C ILE A 26 -18.82 -0.61 4.63
N GLY A 27 -18.05 -1.65 4.95
CA GLY A 27 -18.51 -3.03 4.96
C GLY A 27 -18.33 -3.81 3.65
N ARG A 28 -17.62 -3.28 2.65
CA ARG A 28 -17.33 -4.00 1.39
C ARG A 28 -16.14 -4.93 1.57
N GLU A 29 -16.14 -6.03 0.82
CA GLU A 29 -15.10 -7.06 0.87
C GLU A 29 -14.10 -6.91 -0.28
N TRP A 30 -12.83 -6.99 0.08
CA TRP A 30 -11.70 -6.83 -0.82
C TRP A 30 -10.76 -8.01 -0.68
N GLN A 31 -10.56 -8.74 -1.77
CA GLN A 31 -9.42 -9.62 -1.88
C GLN A 31 -8.15 -8.79 -2.09
N LEU A 32 -7.19 -8.90 -1.18
CA LEU A 32 -5.90 -8.21 -1.25
C LEU A 32 -4.75 -9.22 -1.27
N GLY A 33 -4.48 -9.81 -0.11
CA GLY A 33 -3.38 -10.72 0.08
C GLY A 33 -3.59 -12.02 -0.68
N THR A 34 -2.53 -12.59 -1.23
CA THR A 34 -2.57 -13.96 -1.78
C THR A 34 -1.26 -14.68 -1.49
N VAL A 35 -1.36 -15.98 -1.20
CA VAL A 35 -0.24 -16.92 -1.11
C VAL A 35 -0.60 -18.12 -1.96
N GLN A 36 0.19 -18.40 -3.00
CA GLN A 36 -0.13 -19.41 -4.01
C GLN A 36 1.02 -20.39 -4.12
N VAL A 37 0.69 -21.68 -4.08
CA VAL A 37 1.66 -22.76 -4.23
C VAL A 37 1.67 -23.21 -5.68
N ASP A 38 2.83 -23.14 -6.31
CA ASP A 38 3.04 -23.44 -7.73
C ASP A 38 3.98 -24.63 -7.91
N TYR A 39 3.41 -25.71 -8.43
CA TYR A 39 4.12 -26.94 -8.77
C TYR A 39 4.52 -27.01 -10.25
N ASN A 40 4.00 -26.12 -11.09
CA ASN A 40 4.11 -26.17 -12.54
C ASN A 40 5.35 -25.42 -13.06
N LEU A 41 5.57 -24.17 -12.62
CA LEU A 41 6.73 -23.40 -13.10
C LEU A 41 8.08 -24.04 -12.75
N PRO A 42 8.29 -24.61 -11.55
CA PRO A 42 9.52 -25.34 -11.26
C PRO A 42 9.82 -26.47 -12.24
N GLU A 43 8.79 -27.18 -12.73
CA GLU A 43 8.94 -28.21 -13.75
C GLU A 43 9.21 -27.61 -15.13
N ARG A 44 8.43 -26.60 -15.54
CA ARG A 44 8.57 -25.97 -16.86
C ARG A 44 9.92 -25.28 -17.07
N PHE A 45 10.52 -24.77 -16.01
CA PHE A 45 11.85 -24.14 -16.04
C PHE A 45 12.98 -25.10 -15.65
N ASP A 46 12.68 -26.38 -15.42
CA ASP A 46 13.65 -27.41 -15.04
C ASP A 46 14.50 -27.04 -13.80
N LEU A 47 13.86 -26.44 -12.79
CA LEU A 47 14.53 -25.96 -11.58
C LEU A 47 14.89 -27.13 -10.66
N HIS A 48 16.13 -27.11 -10.15
CA HIS A 48 16.64 -28.12 -9.23
C HIS A 48 17.57 -27.51 -8.17
N TYR A 49 17.63 -28.15 -7.01
CA TYR A 49 18.66 -27.91 -5.98
C TYR A 49 19.19 -29.25 -5.45
N THR A 50 20.37 -29.26 -4.83
CA THR A 50 20.92 -30.46 -4.19
C THR A 50 20.39 -30.56 -2.76
N GLY A 51 19.68 -31.65 -2.47
CA GLY A 51 19.11 -31.92 -1.14
C GLY A 51 20.14 -32.44 -0.14
N ALA A 52 19.71 -32.60 1.12
CA ALA A 52 20.54 -33.15 2.19
C ALA A 52 20.97 -34.61 1.94
N ASP A 53 20.28 -35.31 1.04
CA ASP A 53 20.61 -36.65 0.54
C ASP A 53 21.60 -36.63 -0.64
N ASN A 54 22.13 -35.46 -0.99
CA ASN A 54 23.05 -35.22 -2.11
C ASN A 54 22.45 -35.58 -3.49
N LYS A 55 21.12 -35.57 -3.62
CA LYS A 55 20.39 -35.81 -4.88
C LYS A 55 19.77 -34.52 -5.41
N PRO A 56 19.48 -34.43 -6.72
CA PRO A 56 18.70 -33.33 -7.27
C PRO A 56 17.23 -33.43 -6.83
N HIS A 57 16.69 -32.34 -6.30
CA HIS A 57 15.28 -32.18 -5.94
C HIS A 57 14.70 -30.96 -6.65
N ARG A 58 13.42 -31.05 -7.02
CA ARG A 58 12.68 -29.91 -7.59
C ARG A 58 12.10 -29.06 -6.46
N PRO A 59 12.31 -27.73 -6.44
CA PRO A 59 11.68 -26.88 -5.45
C PRO A 59 10.19 -26.70 -5.74
N VAL A 60 9.42 -26.33 -4.72
CA VAL A 60 8.06 -25.79 -4.87
C VAL A 60 8.16 -24.27 -4.86
N MET A 61 7.48 -23.60 -5.79
CA MET A 61 7.47 -22.14 -5.86
C MET A 61 6.28 -21.59 -5.07
N VAL A 62 6.51 -20.54 -4.28
CA VAL A 62 5.46 -19.85 -3.53
C VAL A 62 5.38 -18.40 -3.99
N HIS A 63 4.27 -18.06 -4.65
CA HIS A 63 3.97 -16.68 -5.05
C HIS A 63 3.24 -15.99 -3.91
N ARG A 64 3.60 -14.73 -3.62
CA ARG A 64 2.92 -13.94 -2.60
C ARG A 64 2.77 -12.48 -3.01
N ALA A 65 1.62 -11.91 -2.70
CA ALA A 65 1.38 -10.47 -2.83
C ALA A 65 0.57 -10.00 -1.61
N PRO A 66 1.20 -9.43 -0.56
CA PRO A 66 0.50 -9.04 0.66
C PRO A 66 -0.56 -7.95 0.46
N PHE A 67 -0.31 -7.03 -0.46
CA PHE A 67 -1.21 -5.91 -0.76
C PHE A 67 -2.01 -6.12 -2.06
N GLY A 68 -1.81 -7.25 -2.76
CA GLY A 68 -2.23 -7.37 -4.15
C GLY A 68 -1.50 -6.33 -5.02
N SER A 69 -2.23 -5.59 -5.86
CA SER A 69 -1.68 -4.46 -6.61
C SER A 69 -1.68 -3.17 -5.79
N MET A 70 -0.66 -2.33 -6.00
CA MET A 70 -0.54 -1.06 -5.30
C MET A 70 -1.69 -0.10 -5.63
N GLU A 71 -2.21 -0.15 -6.86
CA GLU A 71 -3.34 0.65 -7.31
C GLU A 71 -4.62 0.26 -6.58
N ARG A 72 -4.90 -1.04 -6.45
CA ARG A 72 -6.08 -1.54 -5.73
C ARG A 72 -5.98 -1.25 -4.25
N PHE A 73 -4.80 -1.43 -3.66
CA PHE A 73 -4.56 -1.09 -2.26
C PHE A 73 -4.72 0.42 -2.00
N THR A 74 -4.20 1.27 -2.89
CA THR A 74 -4.37 2.73 -2.80
C THR A 74 -5.85 3.12 -2.93
N GLY A 75 -6.58 2.51 -3.87
CA GLY A 75 -8.03 2.71 -4.01
C GLY A 75 -8.79 2.35 -2.74
N LEU A 76 -8.48 1.19 -2.13
CA LEU A 76 -9.05 0.80 -0.84
C LEU A 76 -8.73 1.83 0.25
N LEU A 77 -7.50 2.33 0.34
CA LEU A 77 -7.13 3.32 1.35
C LEU A 77 -7.88 4.65 1.14
N ILE A 78 -8.05 5.10 -0.10
CA ILE A 78 -8.83 6.31 -0.41
C ILE A 78 -10.25 6.16 0.12
N GLU A 79 -10.91 5.04 -0.18
CA GLU A 79 -12.29 4.82 0.21
C GLU A 79 -12.43 4.54 1.73
N HIS A 80 -11.49 3.79 2.32
CA HIS A 80 -11.48 3.50 3.74
C HIS A 80 -11.32 4.76 4.61
N PHE A 81 -10.50 5.72 4.15
CA PHE A 81 -10.26 6.97 4.87
C PHE A 81 -11.13 8.14 4.37
N GLU A 82 -11.96 7.95 3.34
CA GLU A 82 -12.67 9.04 2.65
C GLU A 82 -11.73 10.19 2.26
N GLY A 83 -10.51 9.86 1.83
CA GLY A 83 -9.44 10.82 1.52
C GLY A 83 -8.76 11.48 2.74
N LYS A 84 -9.23 11.26 3.97
CA LYS A 84 -8.65 11.78 5.22
C LYS A 84 -7.55 10.85 5.75
N PHE A 85 -6.47 10.73 4.99
CA PHE A 85 -5.39 9.81 5.32
C PHE A 85 -4.75 10.09 6.70
N PRO A 86 -4.25 9.05 7.39
CA PRO A 86 -3.36 9.22 8.53
C PRO A 86 -2.16 10.11 8.16
N THR A 87 -1.66 10.88 9.12
CA THR A 87 -0.59 11.88 8.87
C THR A 87 0.62 11.30 8.15
N TRP A 88 1.02 10.06 8.45
CA TRP A 88 2.18 9.42 7.80
C TRP A 88 1.96 9.13 6.31
N LEU A 89 0.70 8.94 5.88
CA LEU A 89 0.31 8.60 4.52
C LEU A 89 -0.19 9.81 3.71
N SER A 90 -0.63 10.89 4.36
CA SER A 90 -1.20 12.06 3.68
C SER A 90 -0.24 12.67 2.65
N PRO A 91 -0.66 12.96 1.41
CA PRO A 91 0.20 13.59 0.40
C PRO A 91 0.65 14.99 0.80
N GLU A 92 -0.20 15.72 1.53
CA GLU A 92 0.11 17.00 2.18
C GLU A 92 -0.07 16.83 3.69
N GLN A 93 1.01 16.91 4.46
CA GLN A 93 0.94 16.71 5.92
C GLN A 93 0.68 18.02 6.66
N VAL A 94 1.25 19.12 6.15
CA VAL A 94 1.09 20.46 6.71
C VAL A 94 0.95 21.45 5.56
N ARG A 95 -0.01 22.38 5.69
CA ARG A 95 -0.11 23.57 4.86
C ARG A 95 0.08 24.81 5.72
N VAL A 96 1.00 25.69 5.34
CA VAL A 96 1.24 26.97 6.02
C VAL A 96 0.42 28.06 5.34
N LEU A 97 -0.41 28.75 6.12
CA LEU A 97 -1.31 29.80 5.63
C LEU A 97 -0.84 31.20 6.08
N PRO A 98 -0.04 31.92 5.28
CA PRO A 98 0.34 33.30 5.58
C PRO A 98 -0.88 34.23 5.52
N ILE A 99 -1.06 35.04 6.58
CA ILE A 99 -2.17 35.99 6.72
C ILE A 99 -2.00 37.27 5.90
N SER A 100 -0.77 37.55 5.45
CA SER A 100 -0.41 38.70 4.60
C SER A 100 0.97 38.50 3.98
N ASP A 101 1.28 39.25 2.93
CA ASP A 101 2.58 39.20 2.26
C ASP A 101 3.76 39.52 3.19
N LYS A 102 3.51 40.29 4.26
CA LYS A 102 4.52 40.69 5.25
C LYS A 102 5.13 39.52 6.02
N VAL A 103 4.48 38.35 6.04
CA VAL A 103 4.96 37.16 6.77
C VAL A 103 5.42 36.04 5.85
N MET A 104 5.60 36.31 4.55
CA MET A 104 6.02 35.30 3.58
C MET A 104 7.40 34.71 3.89
N ASP A 105 8.37 35.54 4.28
CA ASP A 105 9.71 35.05 4.65
C ASP A 105 9.64 34.10 5.87
N VAL A 106 8.76 34.39 6.82
CA VAL A 106 8.53 33.55 8.00
C VAL A 106 7.85 32.24 7.61
N ALA A 107 6.87 32.27 6.71
CA ALA A 107 6.21 31.07 6.19
C ALA A 107 7.20 30.16 5.44
N ALA A 108 8.07 30.74 4.60
CA ALA A 108 9.13 30.03 3.90
C ALA A 108 10.14 29.40 4.88
N ALA A 109 10.52 30.12 5.95
CA ALA A 109 11.39 29.58 6.99
C ALA A 109 10.77 28.37 7.72
N HIS A 110 9.47 28.43 8.05
CA HIS A 110 8.77 27.29 8.65
C HIS A 110 8.68 26.09 7.70
N ARG A 111 8.37 26.32 6.41
CA ARG A 111 8.41 25.28 5.38
C ARG A 111 9.78 24.60 5.33
N ALA A 112 10.85 25.39 5.29
CA ALA A 112 12.22 24.86 5.25
C ALA A 112 12.55 24.02 6.51
N ALA A 113 12.18 24.50 7.70
CA ALA A 113 12.43 23.80 8.96
C ALA A 113 11.64 22.47 9.08
N LEU A 114 10.43 22.41 8.52
CA LEU A 114 9.60 21.20 8.47
C LEU A 114 10.11 20.22 7.40
N ALA A 115 10.42 20.72 6.20
CA ALA A 115 10.97 19.91 5.11
C ALA A 115 12.33 19.29 5.49
N ALA A 116 13.18 20.00 6.23
CA ALA A 116 14.44 19.49 6.76
C ALA A 116 14.25 18.29 7.73
N ARG A 117 13.04 18.10 8.26
CA ARG A 117 12.65 16.96 9.10
C ARG A 117 11.88 15.87 8.33
N GLY A 118 11.80 15.98 7.01
CA GLY A 118 11.09 15.03 6.14
C GLY A 118 9.58 15.22 6.08
N VAL A 119 9.04 16.33 6.58
CA VAL A 119 7.61 16.63 6.52
C VAL A 119 7.25 17.14 5.12
N ARG A 120 6.19 16.58 4.52
CA ARG A 120 5.57 17.07 3.28
C ARG A 120 4.75 18.32 3.58
N VAL A 121 5.35 19.49 3.35
CA VAL A 121 4.77 20.79 3.69
C VAL A 121 4.65 21.71 2.47
N THR A 122 3.53 22.42 2.39
CA THR A 122 3.25 23.45 1.39
C THR A 122 3.02 24.82 2.05
N VAL A 123 3.16 25.89 1.28
CA VAL A 123 2.80 27.26 1.69
C VAL A 123 1.74 27.74 0.71
N ASP A 124 0.64 28.29 1.22
CA ASP A 124 -0.41 28.86 0.39
C ASP A 124 -0.17 30.35 0.11
N GLU A 125 0.46 30.63 -1.03
CA GLU A 125 0.89 31.97 -1.45
C GLU A 125 -0.23 32.76 -2.16
N THR A 126 -1.46 32.22 -2.21
CA THR A 126 -2.57 32.92 -2.88
C THR A 126 -2.93 34.22 -2.14
N PRO A 127 -3.37 35.28 -2.84
CA PRO A 127 -3.78 36.54 -2.21
C PRO A 127 -5.19 36.49 -1.60
N ASP A 128 -5.69 35.30 -1.27
CA ASP A 128 -7.02 35.11 -0.72
C ASP A 128 -7.08 35.40 0.78
N LYS A 129 -8.28 35.74 1.26
CA LYS A 129 -8.53 35.84 2.71
C LYS A 129 -8.32 34.47 3.36
N ILE A 130 -7.85 34.44 4.61
CA ILE A 130 -7.62 33.19 5.36
C ILE A 130 -8.83 32.26 5.35
N GLY A 131 -10.05 32.79 5.46
CA GLY A 131 -11.27 31.97 5.44
C GLY A 131 -11.51 31.24 4.11
N ALA A 132 -10.93 31.68 3.00
CA ALA A 132 -10.99 30.97 1.71
C ALA A 132 -9.82 29.97 1.52
N LYS A 133 -8.75 30.12 2.30
CA LYS A 133 -7.59 29.19 2.30
C LYS A 133 -7.78 27.97 3.21
N ILE A 134 -8.82 27.98 4.05
CA ILE A 134 -9.22 26.91 4.98
C ILE A 134 -10.34 26.11 4.33
#